data_AF-A0A520CP11-F1
#
_entry.id   AF-A0A520CP11-F1
#
_cell.length_a   1.000
_cell.length_b   1.000
_cell.length_c   1.000
_cell.angle_alpha   90.00
_cell.angle_beta   90.00
_cell.angle_gamma   90.00
#
_symmetry.space_group_name_H-M   'P 1'
#
loop_
_entity.id
_entity.type
_entity.pdbx_description
1 polymer ?
#
loop_
_entity_poly.entity_id
_entity_poly.type
_entity_poly.pdbx_seq_one_letter_code
_entity_poly.pdbx_strand_id
1 'polypeptide(L)'
;FVAPKEGAIAFKTSIHIVKNSPNKALAAQLIDVALSPEVQAKLMQAPYLVVPTNAKVKMEGEIARVLAKDTADMKKKFVFQDWKKINENRSAWIDRFNKEIKV
;
A
#
# COMPACT_ATOMS: atom_id res chain seq x y z
N PHE A 1 -12.12 11.73 8.91
CA PHE A 1 -12.17 11.08 7.59
C PHE A 1 -13.58 10.54 7.39
N VAL A 2 -14.20 10.82 6.24
CA VAL A 2 -15.52 10.28 5.90
C VAL A 2 -15.29 9.27 4.77
N ALA A 3 -15.65 8.00 5.02
CA ALA A 3 -15.51 6.95 4.02
C ALA A 3 -16.72 6.97 3.07
N PRO A 4 -16.53 6.99 1.74
CA PRO A 4 -17.62 6.87 0.78
C PRO A 4 -18.26 5.47 0.85
N LYS A 5 -19.55 5.38 0.52
CA LYS A 5 -20.31 4.11 0.56
C LYS A 5 -19.79 3.10 -0.46
N GLU A 6 -19.23 3.60 -1.55
CA GLU A 6 -18.65 2.87 -2.68
C GLU A 6 -17.27 2.30 -2.35
N GLY A 7 -16.70 2.69 -1.21
CA GLY A 7 -15.39 2.26 -0.73
C GLY A 7 -14.31 3.33 -0.94
N ALA A 8 -13.46 3.50 0.06
CA ALA A 8 -12.35 4.44 0.01
C ALA A 8 -11.21 3.90 -0.88
N ILE A 9 -10.48 4.79 -1.56
CA ILE A 9 -9.31 4.37 -2.32
C ILE A 9 -8.20 3.95 -1.36
N ALA A 10 -7.70 2.71 -1.53
CA ALA A 10 -6.47 2.24 -0.90
C ALA A 10 -5.41 1.98 -1.97
N PHE A 11 -4.14 2.11 -1.61
CA PHE A 11 -3.02 1.76 -2.47
C PHE A 11 -2.10 0.78 -1.77
N LYS A 12 -1.40 -0.03 -2.56
CA LYS A 12 -0.36 -0.95 -2.07
C LYS A 12 0.99 -0.29 -2.22
N THR A 13 1.76 -0.22 -1.14
CA THR A 13 3.18 0.12 -1.21
C THR A 13 3.98 -1.13 -1.57
N SER A 14 5.11 -0.93 -2.23
CA SER A 14 6.03 -2.01 -2.61
C SER A 14 7.46 -1.53 -2.47
N ILE A 15 8.36 -2.45 -2.13
CA ILE A 15 9.80 -2.18 -2.01
C ILE A 15 10.49 -2.91 -3.16
N HIS A 16 11.36 -2.20 -3.88
CA HIS A 16 12.03 -2.71 -5.08
C HIS A 16 13.53 -2.56 -4.95
N ILE A 17 14.27 -3.51 -5.53
CA ILE A 17 15.71 -3.37 -5.73
C ILE A 17 15.95 -2.71 -7.08
N VAL A 18 16.60 -1.54 -7.09
CA VAL A 18 16.93 -0.82 -8.32
C VAL A 18 17.87 -1.67 -9.19
N LYS A 19 17.67 -1.60 -10.51
CA LYS A 19 18.54 -2.27 -11.49
C LYS A 19 20.01 -1.86 -11.26
N ASN A 20 20.91 -2.84 -11.30
CA ASN A 20 22.35 -2.66 -11.09
C ASN A 20 22.75 -2.14 -9.70
N SER A 21 21.91 -2.35 -8.66
CA SER A 21 22.32 -2.05 -7.28
C SER A 21 23.63 -2.77 -6.93
N PRO A 22 24.67 -2.06 -6.47
CA PRO A 22 25.95 -2.68 -6.09
C PRO A 22 25.82 -3.57 -4.85
N ASN A 23 24.74 -3.42 -4.08
CA ASN A 23 24.48 -4.12 -2.82
C ASN A 23 23.23 -5.01 -2.91
N LYS A 24 23.05 -5.73 -4.02
CA LYS A 24 21.82 -6.49 -4.30
C LYS A 24 21.47 -7.50 -3.19
N ALA A 25 22.46 -8.22 -2.65
CA ALA A 25 22.24 -9.21 -1.59
C ALA A 25 21.75 -8.55 -0.30
N LEU A 26 22.39 -7.46 0.14
CA LEU A 26 22.00 -6.71 1.33
C LEU A 26 20.62 -6.07 1.16
N ALA A 27 20.30 -5.55 -0.02
CA ALA A 27 18.98 -5.00 -0.32
C ALA A 27 17.88 -6.06 -0.23
N ALA A 28 18.14 -7.29 -0.69
CA ALA A 28 17.20 -8.40 -0.53
C ALA A 28 16.98 -8.78 0.93
N GLN A 29 18.06 -8.82 1.73
CA GLN A 29 17.97 -9.06 3.18
C GLN A 29 17.17 -7.96 3.89
N LEU A 30 17.36 -6.70 3.51
CA LEU A 30 16.58 -5.58 4.06
C LEU A 30 15.08 -5.74 3.77
N ILE A 31 14.73 -6.16 2.55
CA ILE A 31 13.33 -6.42 2.18
C ILE A 31 12.77 -7.57 3.01
N ASP A 32 13.52 -8.66 3.19
CA ASP A 32 13.10 -9.80 4.03
C ASP A 32 12.83 -9.37 5.48
N VAL A 33 13.75 -8.61 6.07
CA VAL A 33 13.60 -8.03 7.42
C VAL A 33 12.38 -7.12 7.49
N ALA A 34 12.16 -6.25 6.49
CA ALA A 34 10.99 -5.36 6.44
C ALA A 34 9.66 -6.12 6.33
N LEU A 35 9.67 -7.33 5.75
CA LEU A 35 8.50 -8.21 5.65
C LEU A 35 8.32 -9.15 6.86
N SER A 36 9.26 -9.17 7.80
CA SER A 36 9.19 -10.00 8.99
C SER A 36 7.99 -9.62 9.88
N PRO A 37 7.42 -10.58 10.64
CA PRO A 37 6.33 -10.28 11.57
C PRO A 37 6.71 -9.23 12.62
N GLU A 38 7.95 -9.28 13.12
CA GLU A 38 8.42 -8.34 14.13
C GLU A 38 8.42 -6.90 13.61
N VAL A 39 9.00 -6.67 12.43
CA VAL A 39 9.07 -5.32 11.86
C VAL A 39 7.70 -4.82 11.47
N GLN A 40 6.86 -5.66 10.85
CA GLN A 40 5.51 -5.25 10.49
C GLN A 40 4.62 -4.96 11.71
N ALA A 41 4.79 -5.69 12.83
CA ALA A 41 4.07 -5.39 14.07
C ALA A 41 4.44 -4.01 14.63
N LYS A 42 5.70 -3.58 14.48
CA LYS A 42 6.17 -2.24 14.87
C LYS A 42 5.67 -1.16 13.90
N LEU A 43 5.78 -1.40 12.59
CA LEU A 43 5.32 -0.45 11.56
C LEU A 43 3.80 -0.24 11.56
N MET A 44 3.03 -1.18 12.11
CA MET A 44 1.59 -1.02 12.32
C MET A 44 1.25 0.02 13.39
N GLN A 45 2.14 0.27 14.35
CA GLN A 45 1.89 1.20 15.46
C GLN A 45 2.05 2.66 15.02
N ALA A 46 1.48 3.56 15.82
CA ALA A 46 1.71 4.99 15.65
C ALA A 46 3.21 5.32 15.83
N PRO A 47 3.76 6.29 15.07
CA PRO A 47 3.08 7.15 14.09
C PRO A 47 3.02 6.57 12.67
N TYR A 48 3.53 5.35 12.43
CA TYR A 48 3.73 4.81 11.09
C TYR A 48 2.44 4.31 10.42
N LEU A 49 1.59 3.61 11.18
CA LEU A 49 0.27 3.14 10.76
C LEU A 49 0.27 2.38 9.42
N VAL A 50 1.30 1.56 9.18
CA VAL A 50 1.41 0.73 7.98
C VAL A 50 0.62 -0.56 8.16
N VAL A 51 -0.33 -0.80 7.26
CA VAL A 51 -1.12 -2.05 7.25
C VAL A 51 -0.19 -3.24 6.99
N PRO A 52 -0.16 -4.25 7.88
CA PRO A 52 0.67 -5.43 7.68
C PRO A 52 0.16 -6.28 6.51
N THR A 53 1.10 -6.88 5.77
CA THR A 53 0.83 -7.84 4.70
C THR A 53 1.19 -9.27 5.11
N ASN A 54 1.99 -9.43 6.16
CA ASN A 54 2.34 -10.72 6.72
C ASN A 54 1.18 -11.27 7.55
N ALA A 55 0.64 -12.43 7.15
CA ALA A 55 -0.54 -13.03 7.78
C ALA A 55 -0.35 -13.40 9.27
N LYS A 56 0.89 -13.45 9.76
CA LYS A 56 1.20 -13.69 11.18
C LYS A 56 0.99 -12.45 12.05
N VAL A 57 0.87 -11.25 11.46
CA VAL A 57 0.63 -10.00 12.18
C VAL A 57 -0.85 -9.67 12.11
N LYS A 58 -1.51 -9.66 13.26
CA LYS A 58 -2.91 -9.27 13.37
C LYS A 58 -3.03 -7.76 13.26
N MET A 59 -4.08 -7.28 12.60
CA MET A 59 -4.37 -5.84 12.57
C MET A 59 -4.92 -5.43 13.93
N GLU A 60 -4.23 -4.51 14.60
CA GLU A 60 -4.55 -4.09 15.97
C GLU A 60 -4.44 -2.56 16.10
N GLY A 61 -4.78 -2.04 17.28
CA GLY A 61 -4.62 -0.63 17.62
C GLY A 61 -5.40 0.32 16.71
N GLU A 62 -4.73 1.39 16.30
CA GLU A 62 -5.36 2.46 15.50
C GLU A 62 -5.74 2.00 14.09
N ILE A 63 -4.96 1.11 13.45
CA ILE A 63 -5.33 0.54 12.16
C ILE A 63 -6.65 -0.24 12.26
N ALA A 64 -6.79 -1.08 13.28
CA ALA A 64 -8.01 -1.85 13.47
C ALA A 64 -9.24 -0.96 13.75
N ARG A 65 -9.02 0.14 14.49
CA ARG A 65 -10.07 1.10 14.86
C ARG A 65 -10.53 1.96 13.68
N VAL A 66 -9.59 2.47 12.87
CA VAL A 66 -9.88 3.51 11.87
C VAL A 66 -10.00 2.95 10.46
N LEU A 67 -9.21 1.92 10.11
CA LEU A 67 -9.15 1.39 8.75
C LEU A 67 -9.99 0.10 8.64
N ALA A 68 -9.50 -0.99 9.20
CA ALA A 68 -10.16 -2.30 9.12
C ALA A 68 -9.61 -3.26 10.18
N LYS A 69 -10.50 -4.07 10.77
CA LYS A 69 -10.12 -5.05 11.80
C LYS A 69 -9.36 -6.26 11.25
N ASP A 70 -9.50 -6.54 9.96
CA ASP A 70 -8.85 -7.64 9.26
C ASP A 70 -8.86 -7.39 7.74
N THR A 71 -8.19 -8.27 7.00
CA THR A 71 -8.09 -8.22 5.54
C THR A 71 -9.45 -8.36 4.82
N ALA A 72 -10.41 -9.08 5.41
CA ALA A 72 -11.73 -9.27 4.80
C ALA A 72 -12.58 -7.99 4.93
N ASP A 73 -12.55 -7.34 6.09
CA ASP A 73 -13.15 -6.03 6.33
C ASP A 73 -12.52 -4.96 5.42
N MET A 74 -11.20 -5.01 5.25
CA MET A 74 -10.49 -4.11 4.33
C MET A 74 -10.98 -4.24 2.88
N LYS A 75 -11.15 -5.47 2.38
CA LYS A 75 -11.65 -5.70 1.02
C LYS A 75 -13.08 -5.21 0.79
N LYS A 76 -13.89 -5.09 1.86
CA LYS A 76 -15.26 -4.56 1.77
C LYS A 76 -15.30 -3.03 1.79
N LYS A 77 -14.35 -2.41 2.51
CA LYS A 77 -14.32 -0.96 2.74
C LYS A 77 -13.48 -0.19 1.71
N PHE A 78 -12.57 -0.86 1.02
CA PHE A 78 -11.59 -0.20 0.15
C PHE A 78 -11.61 -0.73 -1.28
N VAL A 79 -11.40 0.18 -2.21
CA VAL A 79 -11.19 -0.11 -3.63
C VAL A 79 -9.69 0.01 -3.92
N PHE A 80 -9.15 -1.01 -4.57
CA PHE A 80 -7.74 -1.06 -5.01
C PHE A 80 -7.65 -0.83 -6.51
N GLN A 81 -6.54 -0.24 -6.95
CA GLN A 81 -6.30 0.07 -8.35
C GLN A 81 -6.06 -1.20 -9.18
N ASP A 82 -6.70 -1.30 -10.34
CA ASP A 82 -6.31 -2.23 -11.40
C ASP A 82 -5.15 -1.63 -12.19
N TRP A 83 -3.92 -1.93 -11.75
CA TRP A 83 -2.71 -1.44 -12.41
C TRP A 83 -2.54 -1.96 -13.83
N LYS A 84 -3.09 -3.12 -14.18
CA LYS A 84 -3.05 -3.61 -15.57
C LYS A 84 -3.85 -2.67 -16.46
N LYS A 85 -5.10 -2.38 -16.07
CA LYS A 85 -5.95 -1.46 -16.81
C LYS A 85 -5.40 -0.03 -16.85
N ILE A 86 -4.86 0.44 -15.72
CA ILE A 86 -4.24 1.77 -15.64
C ILE A 86 -3.05 1.85 -16.60
N ASN A 87 -2.15 0.87 -16.60
CA ASN A 87 -0.94 0.89 -17.40
C ASN A 87 -1.24 0.94 -18.91
N GLU A 88 -2.28 0.24 -19.38
CA GLU A 88 -2.76 0.29 -20.77
C GLU A 88 -3.18 1.71 -21.20
N ASN A 89 -3.69 2.52 -20.28
CA ASN A 89 -4.27 3.85 -20.57
C ASN A 89 -3.43 5.02 -20.04
N ARG A 90 -2.34 4.72 -19.32
CA ARG A 90 -1.63 5.68 -18.46
C ARG A 90 -1.19 6.94 -19.20
N SER A 91 -0.58 6.77 -20.38
CA SER A 91 -0.09 7.91 -21.17
C SER A 91 -1.24 8.84 -21.58
N ALA A 92 -2.30 8.29 -22.16
CA ALA A 92 -3.45 9.07 -22.63
C ALA A 92 -4.15 9.81 -21.48
N TRP A 93 -4.28 9.17 -20.31
CA TRP A 93 -4.87 9.81 -19.13
C TRP A 93 -4.00 10.93 -18.57
N ILE A 94 -2.67 10.77 -18.54
CA ILE A 94 -1.74 11.85 -18.14
C ILE A 94 -1.85 13.03 -19.11
N ASP A 95 -1.83 12.77 -20.42
CA ASP A 95 -1.93 13.83 -21.43
C ASP A 95 -3.24 14.60 -21.32
N ARG A 96 -4.34 13.88 -21.09
CA ARG A 96 -5.66 14.48 -20.86
C ARG A 96 -5.67 15.34 -19.59
N PHE A 97 -5.16 14.82 -18.47
CA PHE A 97 -5.11 15.55 -17.20
C PHE A 97 -4.32 16.86 -17.35
N ASN A 98 -3.14 16.82 -17.98
CA ASN A 98 -2.30 18.00 -18.20
C ASN A 98 -2.96 19.07 -19.11
N LYS A 99 -3.85 18.66 -20.01
CA LYS A 99 -4.60 19.58 -20.88
C LYS A 99 -5.79 20.22 -20.16
N GLU A 100 -6.56 19.41 -19.43
CA GLU A 100 -7.83 19.80 -18.82
C GLU A 100 -7.66 20.49 -17.46
N ILE A 101 -6.67 20.07 -16.67
CA ILE A 101 -6.42 20.61 -15.33
C ILE A 101 -5.23 21.55 -15.40
N LYS A 102 -5.52 22.85 -15.32
CA LYS A 102 -4.53 23.92 -15.21
C LYS A 102 -4.67 24.56 -13.84
N VAL A 103 -3.55 24.70 -13.14
CA VAL A 103 -3.46 25.43 -11.87
C VAL A 103 -3.05 26.86 -12.17
#